data_AF-A0A1S3GRZ2-F1
#
_entry.id   AF-A0A1S3GRZ2-F1
#
_cell.length_a   1.000
_cell.length_b   1.000
_cell.length_c   1.000
_cell.angle_alpha   90.00
_cell.angle_beta   90.00
_cell.angle_gamma   90.00
#
_symmetry.space_group_name_H-M   'P 1'
#
loop_
_entity.id
_entity.type
_entity.pdbx_description
1 polymer ?
#
loop_
_entity_poly.entity_id
_entity_poly.type
_entity_poly.pdbx_seq_one_letter_code
_entity_poly.pdbx_strand_id
1 'polypeptide(L)'
;MELWIQLKQAGLEPSGLGPPPPALREPPPEESLSQTLLSPGPDREEAQESLQWIWEELGNLRRMDIQLLGQLCSLGLEMGALREELVAILEEEEEVYEEEEEDESQEKREEAHLGVFGLATRLPDFEMTI
;
A
#
# COMPACT_ATOMS: atom_id res chain seq x y z
N MET A 1 9.72 -11.52 10.54
CA MET A 1 10.06 -11.83 9.14
C MET A 1 8.87 -12.22 8.27
N GLU A 2 7.74 -12.65 8.83
CA GLU A 2 6.55 -13.05 8.06
C GLU A 2 5.97 -11.91 7.20
N LEU A 3 5.81 -10.71 7.77
CA LEU A 3 5.29 -9.54 7.04
C LEU A 3 6.13 -9.17 5.81
N TRP A 4 7.46 -9.29 5.91
CA TRP A 4 8.35 -9.07 4.77
C TRP A 4 8.10 -10.08 3.65
N ILE A 5 7.86 -11.35 4.00
CA ILE A 5 7.55 -12.40 3.03
C ILE A 5 6.21 -12.12 2.36
N GLN A 6 5.20 -11.70 3.12
CA GLN A 6 3.89 -11.32 2.58
C GLN A 6 3.99 -10.15 1.62
N LEU A 7 4.71 -9.09 2.01
CA LEU A 7 4.92 -7.90 1.18
C LEU A 7 5.61 -8.26 -0.14
N LYS A 8 6.59 -9.17 -0.10
CA LYS A 8 7.23 -9.72 -1.30
C LYS A 8 6.27 -10.55 -2.17
N GLN A 9 5.44 -11.40 -1.56
CA GLN A 9 4.45 -12.20 -2.29
C GLN A 9 3.40 -11.34 -2.98
N ALA A 10 3.05 -10.20 -2.37
CA ALA A 10 2.16 -9.21 -2.96
C ALA A 10 2.83 -8.38 -4.06
N GLY A 11 4.14 -8.55 -4.33
CA GLY A 11 4.87 -7.75 -5.32
C GLY A 11 5.06 -6.28 -4.90
N LEU A 12 4.86 -5.97 -3.62
CA LEU A 12 4.92 -4.63 -3.05
C LEU A 12 6.33 -4.29 -2.52
N GLU A 13 7.33 -5.10 -2.85
CA GLU A 13 8.73 -4.90 -2.44
C GLU A 13 9.28 -3.59 -3.05
N PRO A 14 9.79 -2.66 -2.23
CA PRO A 14 10.32 -1.40 -2.75
C PRO A 14 11.47 -1.67 -3.72
N SER A 15 11.36 -1.13 -4.93
CA SER A 15 12.34 -1.33 -5.99
C SER A 15 13.73 -0.85 -5.54
N GLY A 16 14.73 -1.74 -5.59
CA GLY A 16 16.12 -1.43 -5.23
C GLY A 16 16.48 -1.68 -3.76
N LEU A 17 15.50 -1.93 -2.89
CA LEU A 17 15.73 -2.51 -1.57
C LEU A 17 15.78 -4.02 -1.73
N GLY A 18 16.97 -4.59 -1.74
CA GLY A 18 17.16 -6.05 -1.72
C GLY A 18 16.66 -6.68 -0.41
N PRO A 19 16.99 -7.97 -0.16
CA PRO A 19 16.54 -8.65 1.06
C PRO A 19 17.07 -7.93 2.32
N PRO A 20 16.35 -8.00 3.46
CA PRO A 20 16.78 -7.37 4.69
C PRO A 20 18.18 -7.86 5.09
N PRO A 21 19.02 -7.01 5.69
CA PRO A 21 20.37 -7.41 6.10
C PRO A 21 20.32 -8.59 7.10
N PRO A 22 21.33 -9.48 7.11
CA PRO A 22 21.37 -10.65 8.00
C PRO A 22 21.17 -10.30 9.47
N ALA A 23 21.64 -9.13 9.89
CA ALA A 23 21.44 -8.60 11.24
C ALA A 23 19.95 -8.48 11.64
N LEU A 24 19.01 -8.34 10.70
CA LEU A 24 17.58 -8.32 11.02
C LEU A 24 16.91 -9.71 10.90
N ARG A 25 17.61 -10.69 10.32
CA ARG A 25 17.10 -12.03 10.06
C ARG A 25 17.52 -13.05 11.10
N GLU A 26 18.74 -12.95 11.58
CA GLU A 26 19.31 -13.89 12.55
C GLU A 26 19.02 -13.43 13.99
N PRO A 27 19.06 -14.32 14.99
CA PRO A 27 19.13 -13.90 16.39
C PRO A 27 20.48 -13.22 16.69
N PRO A 28 20.58 -12.41 17.76
CA PRO A 28 21.87 -11.91 18.21
C PRO A 28 22.78 -13.06 18.62
N PRO A 29 24.10 -12.98 18.33
CA PRO A 29 25.03 -13.90 18.95
C PRO A 29 25.04 -13.63 20.47
N GLU A 30 24.45 -14.54 21.25
CA GLU A 30 24.28 -14.37 22.70
C GLU A 30 25.58 -14.58 23.51
N GLU A 31 26.65 -15.15 22.95
CA GLU A 31 27.62 -15.89 23.79
C GLU A 31 29.13 -15.65 23.62
N SER A 32 29.62 -14.78 22.72
CA SER A 32 31.08 -14.75 22.44
C SER A 32 31.94 -13.84 23.33
N LEU A 33 31.34 -12.96 24.14
CA LEU A 33 32.09 -12.01 24.96
C LEU A 33 32.55 -12.63 26.28
N SER A 34 31.73 -13.47 26.89
CA SER A 34 32.03 -14.12 28.16
C SER A 34 33.27 -15.03 28.09
N GLN A 35 33.57 -15.61 26.92
CA GLN A 35 34.69 -16.54 26.72
C GLN A 35 36.00 -15.86 26.32
N THR A 36 35.94 -14.69 25.67
CA THR A 36 37.13 -13.94 25.24
C THR A 36 37.74 -13.10 26.39
N LEU A 37 37.07 -13.07 27.54
CA LEU A 37 37.38 -12.18 28.65
C LEU A 37 38.11 -12.83 29.86
N LEU A 38 39.07 -13.75 29.66
CA LEU A 38 39.77 -14.40 30.78
C LEU A 38 41.18 -13.85 31.17
N SER A 39 41.66 -12.73 30.62
CA SER A 39 43.01 -12.20 30.97
C SER A 39 42.97 -11.01 31.94
N PRO A 40 43.49 -11.09 33.19
CA PRO A 40 43.28 -10.06 34.21
C PRO A 40 44.20 -8.84 34.05
N GLY A 41 43.63 -7.63 34.13
CA GLY A 41 44.34 -6.34 34.13
C GLY A 41 43.48 -5.22 34.74
N PRO A 42 44.08 -4.18 35.38
CA PRO A 42 43.35 -3.19 36.18
C PRO A 42 42.52 -2.17 35.39
N ASP A 43 42.93 -1.77 34.17
CA ASP A 43 42.16 -0.87 33.28
C ASP A 43 41.08 -1.60 32.46
N ARG A 44 40.87 -2.88 32.77
CA ARG A 44 40.03 -3.78 31.98
C ARG A 44 38.57 -3.71 32.38
N GLU A 45 38.29 -3.42 33.64
CA GLU A 45 36.94 -3.46 34.22
C GLU A 45 36.07 -2.33 33.62
N GLU A 46 36.60 -1.11 33.57
CA GLU A 46 35.94 0.05 32.93
C GLU A 46 35.77 -0.14 31.41
N ALA A 47 36.78 -0.70 30.73
CA ALA A 47 36.69 -1.04 29.32
C ALA A 47 35.67 -2.17 29.05
N GLN A 48 35.54 -3.12 29.97
CA GLN A 48 34.55 -4.20 29.89
C GLN A 48 33.14 -3.68 30.11
N GLU A 49 32.92 -2.80 31.09
CA GLU A 49 31.63 -2.13 31.33
C GLU A 49 31.23 -1.30 30.11
N SER A 50 32.18 -0.53 29.55
CA SER A 50 31.96 0.26 28.33
C SER A 50 31.58 -0.62 27.13
N LEU A 51 32.28 -1.73 26.93
CA LEU A 51 31.97 -2.68 25.87
C LEU A 51 30.60 -3.32 26.08
N GLN A 52 30.29 -3.75 27.31
CA GLN A 52 29.00 -4.34 27.65
C GLN A 52 27.85 -3.37 27.36
N TRP A 53 28.01 -2.10 27.73
CA TRP A 53 27.05 -1.05 27.41
C TRP A 53 26.86 -0.88 25.89
N ILE A 54 27.95 -0.83 25.11
CA ILE A 54 27.88 -0.74 23.64
C ILE A 54 27.09 -1.92 23.06
N TRP A 55 27.31 -3.14 23.55
CA TRP A 55 26.59 -4.32 23.07
C TRP A 55 25.10 -4.28 23.41
N GLU A 56 24.75 -3.79 24.59
CA GLU A 56 23.37 -3.58 24.98
C GLU A 56 22.68 -2.56 24.07
N GLU A 57 23.33 -1.42 23.80
CA GLU A 57 22.81 -0.39 22.90
C GLU A 57 22.68 -0.87 21.45
N LEU A 58 23.65 -1.63 20.94
CA LEU A 58 23.54 -2.26 19.63
C LEU A 58 22.38 -3.27 19.59
N GLY A 59 22.14 -3.99 20.67
CA GLY A 59 20.98 -4.86 20.83
C GLY A 59 19.65 -4.09 20.83
N ASN A 60 19.60 -2.94 21.52
CA ASN A 60 18.45 -2.04 21.53
C ASN A 60 18.15 -1.50 20.13
N LEU A 61 19.17 -0.99 19.43
CA LEU A 61 19.04 -0.46 18.08
C LEU A 61 18.53 -1.53 17.12
N ARG A 62 19.12 -2.73 17.16
CA ARG A 62 18.65 -3.85 16.33
C ARG A 62 17.19 -4.22 16.60
N ARG A 63 16.75 -4.23 17.86
CA ARG A 63 15.34 -4.48 18.20
C ARG A 63 14.43 -3.41 17.60
N MET A 64 14.84 -2.15 17.70
CA MET A 64 14.11 -1.02 17.11
C MET A 64 14.04 -1.14 15.58
N ASP A 65 15.13 -1.51 14.92
CA ASP A 65 15.16 -1.72 13.46
C ASP A 65 14.22 -2.86 13.02
N ILE A 66 14.15 -3.96 13.79
CA ILE A 66 13.22 -5.06 13.52
C ILE A 66 11.77 -4.59 13.64
N GLN A 67 11.46 -3.80 14.67
CA GLN A 67 10.12 -3.25 14.87
C GLN A 67 9.73 -2.29 13.75
N LEU A 68 10.63 -1.36 13.40
CA LEU A 68 10.43 -0.40 12.32
C LEU A 68 10.22 -1.11 10.98
N LEU A 69 11.05 -2.13 10.68
CA LEU A 69 10.87 -2.95 9.48
C LEU A 69 9.49 -3.62 9.47
N GLY A 70 9.04 -4.14 10.61
CA GLY A 70 7.69 -4.70 10.75
C GLY A 70 6.60 -3.68 10.43
N GLN A 71 6.67 -2.48 11.00
CA GLN A 71 5.72 -1.40 10.76
C GLN A 71 5.69 -0.97 9.30
N LEU A 72 6.86 -0.82 8.66
CA LEU A 72 6.97 -0.50 7.25
C LEU A 72 6.35 -1.61 6.36
N CYS A 73 6.52 -2.88 6.75
CA CYS A 73 5.88 -3.97 6.02
C CYS A 73 4.35 -3.94 6.15
N SER A 74 3.83 -3.72 7.35
CA SER A 74 2.38 -3.57 7.57
C SER A 74 1.81 -2.41 6.75
N LEU A 75 2.45 -1.25 6.80
CA LEU A 75 2.04 -0.07 6.03
C LEU A 75 2.06 -0.35 4.52
N GLY A 76 3.09 -1.03 4.03
CA GLY A 76 3.17 -1.40 2.62
C GLY A 76 2.01 -2.31 2.17
N LEU A 77 1.63 -3.27 3.01
CA LEU A 77 0.48 -4.16 2.76
C LEU A 77 -0.84 -3.38 2.77
N GLU A 78 -1.04 -2.49 3.75
CA GLU A 78 -2.23 -1.62 3.82
C GLU A 78 -2.35 -0.71 2.59
N MET A 79 -1.23 -0.12 2.14
CA MET A 79 -1.19 0.66 0.91
C MET A 79 -1.49 -0.18 -0.33
N GLY A 80 -1.09 -1.45 -0.34
CA GLY A 80 -1.45 -2.40 -1.39
C GLY A 80 -2.96 -2.63 -1.46
N ALA A 81 -3.58 -2.94 -0.32
CA ALA A 81 -5.02 -3.12 -0.22
C ALA A 81 -5.80 -1.87 -0.65
N LEU A 82 -5.36 -0.68 -0.21
CA LEU A 82 -5.97 0.59 -0.63
C LEU A 82 -5.85 0.85 -2.14
N ARG A 83 -4.74 0.42 -2.78
CA ARG A 83 -4.60 0.52 -4.24
C ARG A 83 -5.57 -0.40 -4.96
N GLU A 84 -5.78 -1.61 -4.46
CA GLU A 84 -6.75 -2.55 -5.02
C GLU A 84 -8.19 -2.02 -4.86
N GLU A 85 -8.52 -1.47 -3.68
CA GLU A 85 -9.82 -0.83 -3.43
C GLU A 85 -10.06 0.36 -4.37
N LEU A 86 -9.05 1.21 -4.57
CA LEU A 86 -9.16 2.34 -5.48
C LEU A 86 -9.36 1.89 -6.94
N VAL A 87 -8.68 0.83 -7.37
CA VAL A 87 -8.87 0.27 -8.72
C VAL A 87 -10.29 -0.26 -8.89
N ALA A 88 -10.82 -0.99 -7.91
CA ALA A 88 -12.18 -1.52 -7.96
C ALA A 88 -13.24 -0.40 -8.04
N ILE A 89 -13.06 0.70 -7.28
CA ILE A 89 -13.97 1.85 -7.34
C ILE A 89 -13.95 2.51 -8.72
N LEU A 90 -12.77 2.66 -9.32
CA LEU A 90 -12.64 3.27 -10.65
C LEU A 90 -13.23 2.38 -11.75
N GLU A 91 -13.06 1.06 -11.65
CA GLU A 91 -13.69 0.10 -12.57
C GLU A 91 -15.22 0.14 -12.45
N GLU A 92 -15.77 0.17 -11.23
CA GLU A 92 -17.21 0.30 -10.99
C GLU A 92 -17.76 1.65 -11.51
N GLU A 93 -17.03 2.75 -11.31
CA GLU A 93 -17.41 4.08 -11.81
C GLU A 93 -17.41 4.14 -13.35
N GLU A 94 -16.44 3.50 -14.03
CA GLU A 94 -16.41 3.41 -15.49
C GLU A 94 -17.59 2.61 -16.06
N GLU A 95 -17.96 1.48 -15.45
CA GLU A 95 -19.14 0.69 -15.86
C GLU A 95 -20.44 1.50 -15.76
N VAL A 96 -20.62 2.30 -14.70
CA VAL A 96 -21.81 3.17 -14.55
C VAL A 96 -21.87 4.22 -15.65
N TYR A 97 -20.74 4.83 -16.01
CA TYR A 97 -20.71 5.80 -17.11
C TYR A 97 -21.01 5.16 -18.48
N GLU A 98 -20.55 3.93 -18.73
CA GLU A 98 -20.89 3.21 -19.97
C GLU A 98 -22.37 2.84 -20.03
N GLU A 99 -22.97 2.41 -18.91
CA GLU A 99 -24.42 2.12 -18.83
C GLU A 99 -25.27 3.38 -19.03
N GLU A 100 -24.91 4.50 -18.41
CA GLU A 100 -25.63 5.78 -18.58
C GLU A 100 -25.57 6.30 -20.02
N GLU A 101 -24.42 6.18 -20.71
CA GLU A 101 -24.29 6.55 -22.12
C GLU A 101 -25.09 5.61 -23.04
N GLU A 102 -25.15 4.31 -22.75
CA GLU A 102 -26.00 3.38 -23.49
C GLU A 102 -27.48 3.73 -23.34
N ASP A 103 -27.96 3.99 -22.11
CA ASP A 103 -29.34 4.37 -21.85
C ASP A 103 -29.71 5.72 -22.51
N GLU A 104 -28.85 6.74 -22.42
CA GLU A 104 -29.06 8.01 -23.12
C GLU A 104 -29.12 7.83 -24.66
N SER A 105 -28.30 6.93 -25.20
CA SER A 105 -28.26 6.66 -26.64
C SER A 105 -29.48 5.86 -27.11
N GLN A 106 -30.01 4.97 -26.27
CA GLN A 106 -31.28 4.27 -26.51
C GLN A 106 -32.46 5.24 -26.45
N GLU A 107 -32.53 6.10 -25.43
CA GLU A 107 -33.58 7.11 -25.29
C GLU A 107 -33.61 8.04 -26.52
N LYS A 108 -32.44 8.52 -26.96
CA LYS A 108 -32.32 9.35 -28.19
C LYS A 108 -32.76 8.60 -29.46
N ARG A 109 -32.53 7.28 -29.57
CA ARG A 109 -33.02 6.48 -30.71
C ARG A 109 -34.53 6.26 -30.63
N GLU A 110 -35.07 5.95 -29.46
CA GLU A 110 -36.52 5.79 -29.27
C GLU A 110 -37.27 7.09 -29.55
N GLU A 111 -36.72 8.22 -29.11
CA GLU A 111 -37.26 9.56 -29.39
C GLU A 111 -37.19 9.90 -30.89
N ALA A 112 -36.12 9.51 -31.59
CA ALA A 112 -36.01 9.64 -33.04
C ALA A 112 -37.00 8.72 -33.81
N HIS A 113 -37.27 7.51 -33.30
CA HIS A 113 -38.28 6.61 -33.85
C HIS A 113 -39.71 7.13 -33.60
N LEU A 114 -39.98 7.73 -32.44
CA LEU A 114 -41.21 8.47 -32.15
C LEU A 114 -41.35 9.73 -33.01
N GLY A 115 -40.24 10.37 -33.37
CA GLY A 115 -40.18 11.50 -34.32
C GLY A 115 -40.46 11.14 -35.79
N VAL A 116 -40.37 9.85 -36.17
CA VAL A 116 -40.69 9.38 -37.54
C VAL A 116 -42.15 8.91 -37.69
N PHE A 117 -42.85 8.58 -36.60
CA PHE A 117 -44.30 8.29 -36.63
C PHE A 117 -45.20 9.51 -36.38
N GLY A 118 -44.63 10.71 -36.41
CA GLY A 118 -45.33 11.98 -36.19
C GLY A 118 -45.65 12.80 -37.45
N LEU A 119 -45.99 12.19 -38.60
CA LEU A 119 -46.66 12.92 -39.67
C LEU A 119 -48.15 13.15 -39.33
N ALA A 120 -48.42 13.95 -38.30
CA ALA A 120 -49.65 14.73 -38.14
C ALA A 120 -49.77 15.31 -36.71
N THR A 121 -49.16 16.45 -36.44
CA THR A 121 -49.73 17.38 -35.45
C THR A 121 -49.63 18.80 -35.96
N ARG A 122 -50.82 19.40 -36.11
CA ARG A 122 -51.10 20.72 -36.66
C ARG A 122 -50.25 21.81 -36.00
N LEU A 123 -49.81 22.76 -36.82
CA LEU A 123 -49.41 24.10 -36.38
C LEU A 123 -50.52 24.69 -35.49
N PRO A 124 -50.18 25.35 -34.36
CA PRO A 124 -51.14 26.20 -33.68
C PRO A 124 -51.32 27.49 -34.52
N ASP A 125 -52.52 27.65 -35.06
CA ASP A 125 -52.94 28.88 -35.73
C ASP A 125 -53.18 29.95 -34.64
N PHE A 126 -52.17 30.78 -34.36
CA PHE A 126 -52.38 31.99 -33.57
C PHE A 126 -52.92 33.09 -34.48
N GLU A 127 -54.22 33.35 -34.39
CA GLU A 127 -54.87 34.49 -35.02
C GLU A 127 -54.43 35.78 -34.31
N MET A 128 -53.63 36.60 -35.00
CA MET A 128 -53.21 37.94 -34.55
C MET A 128 -54.29 38.94 -34.97
N THR A 129 -55.19 39.30 -34.05
CA THR A 129 -56.09 40.44 -34.23
C THR A 129 -55.33 41.74 -33.96
N ILE A 130 -55.26 42.63 -34.95
CA ILE A 130 -54.68 43.98 -34.87
C ILE A 130 -55.74 44.97 -34.43
#